data_AF-A0A7X5Y3P8-F1
#
_entry.id   AF-A0A7X5Y3P8-F1
#
_cell.length_a   1.000
_cell.length_b   1.000
_cell.length_c   1.000
_cell.angle_alpha   90.00
_cell.angle_beta   90.00
_cell.angle_gamma   90.00
#
_symmetry.space_group_name_H-M   'P 1'
#
loop_
_entity.id
_entity.type
_entity.pdbx_description
1 polymer ?
#
loop_
_entity_poly.entity_id
_entity_poly.type
_entity_poly.pdbx_seq_one_letter_code
_entity_poly.pdbx_strand_id
1 'polypeptide(L)'
;MKKITLPAALLALVAGTALVAHPTNTPYASRGECERAAAESAKADRERLVALGIFDTVGAAQSTFHDDWRCEYDEEDDAWYIVDYRGR
;
A
#
# COMPACT_ATOMS: atom_id res chain seq x y z
N MET A 1 -21.77 41.06 -33.31
CA MET A 1 -21.94 39.88 -32.43
C MET A 1 -20.55 39.46 -31.93
N LYS A 2 -20.35 39.43 -30.61
CA LYS A 2 -19.05 39.40 -29.93
C LYS A 2 -18.57 37.95 -29.80
N LYS A 3 -17.45 37.59 -30.43
CA LYS A 3 -16.86 36.24 -30.32
C LYS A 3 -16.04 36.19 -29.04
N ILE A 4 -16.51 35.38 -28.08
CA ILE A 4 -15.83 35.16 -26.80
C ILE A 4 -14.72 34.14 -27.04
N THR A 5 -13.47 34.57 -26.84
CA THR A 5 -12.28 33.73 -26.77
C THR A 5 -12.26 33.02 -25.42
N LEU A 6 -12.22 31.68 -25.40
CA LEU A 6 -11.85 30.89 -24.22
C LEU A 6 -10.41 30.39 -24.41
N PRO A 7 -9.46 30.73 -23.53
CA PRO A 7 -8.15 30.09 -23.53
C PRO A 7 -8.25 28.71 -22.88
N ALA A 8 -7.78 27.69 -23.59
CA ALA A 8 -7.59 26.35 -23.07
C ALA A 8 -6.41 26.34 -22.09
N ALA A 9 -6.69 26.62 -20.81
CA ALA A 9 -5.79 26.27 -19.72
C ALA A 9 -6.17 24.85 -19.27
N LEU A 10 -5.60 23.83 -19.91
CA LEU A 10 -5.69 22.47 -19.39
C LEU A 10 -4.87 22.40 -18.11
N LEU A 11 -5.58 22.15 -17.01
CA LEU A 11 -5.06 22.03 -15.67
C LEU A 11 -3.94 20.99 -15.61
N ALA A 12 -2.97 21.33 -14.75
CA ALA A 12 -1.86 20.49 -14.33
C ALA A 12 -2.31 19.04 -14.07
N LEU A 13 -1.57 18.10 -14.67
CA LEU A 13 -1.51 16.72 -14.18
C LEU A 13 -1.03 16.79 -12.73
N VAL A 14 -1.96 16.69 -11.79
CA VAL A 14 -1.65 16.21 -10.44
C VAL A 14 -1.27 14.75 -10.64
N ALA A 15 0.02 14.50 -10.83
CA ALA A 15 0.60 13.18 -10.62
C ALA A 15 0.45 12.88 -9.12
N GLY A 16 -0.75 12.45 -8.75
CA GLY A 16 -1.02 11.93 -7.42
C GLY A 16 -0.08 10.76 -7.22
N THR A 17 0.86 10.90 -6.29
CA THR A 17 1.54 9.76 -5.71
C THR A 17 0.44 8.86 -5.19
N ALA A 18 0.11 7.79 -5.92
CA ALA A 18 -0.74 6.75 -5.39
C ALA A 18 -0.04 6.30 -4.11
N LEU A 19 -0.62 6.65 -2.96
CA LEU A 19 -0.29 5.98 -1.72
C LEU A 19 -0.47 4.51 -2.05
N VAL A 20 0.58 3.73 -1.89
CA VAL A 20 0.47 2.27 -1.86
C VAL A 20 -0.38 1.98 -0.64
N ALA A 21 -1.69 1.97 -0.83
CA ALA A 21 -2.61 1.52 0.20
C ALA A 21 -2.34 0.04 0.38
N HIS A 22 -2.01 -0.37 1.61
CA HIS A 22 -1.77 -1.78 1.90
C HIS A 22 -3.05 -2.56 1.56
N PRO A 23 -2.95 -3.70 0.86
CA PRO A 23 -4.12 -4.39 0.31
C PRO A 23 -4.90 -5.17 1.37
N THR A 24 -5.34 -4.50 2.44
CA THR A 24 -6.07 -5.12 3.56
C THR A 24 -7.51 -5.50 3.21
N ASN A 25 -8.07 -4.91 2.15
CA ASN A 25 -9.42 -5.20 1.66
C ASN A 25 -9.40 -6.09 0.40
N THR A 26 -8.25 -6.65 0.06
CA THR A 26 -8.10 -7.51 -1.12
C THR A 26 -8.28 -8.97 -0.69
N PRO A 27 -9.27 -9.69 -1.24
CA PRO A 27 -9.43 -11.11 -0.96
C PRO A 27 -8.40 -11.93 -1.73
N TYR A 28 -7.80 -12.91 -1.07
CA TYR A 28 -6.86 -13.86 -1.66
C TYR A 28 -7.44 -15.28 -1.59
N ALA A 29 -7.25 -16.05 -2.66
CA ALA A 29 -7.81 -17.40 -2.78
C ALA A 29 -7.09 -18.44 -1.91
N SER A 30 -5.89 -18.11 -1.43
CA SER A 30 -5.12 -18.98 -0.55
C SER A 30 -4.25 -18.18 0.41
N ARG A 31 -3.91 -18.82 1.53
CA ARG A 31 -2.96 -18.28 2.50
C ARG A 31 -1.62 -17.87 1.86
N GLY A 32 -1.07 -18.72 0.98
CA GLY A 32 0.23 -18.46 0.35
C GLY A 32 0.20 -17.24 -0.59
N GLU A 33 -0.93 -17.00 -1.25
CA GLU A 33 -1.11 -15.81 -2.08
C GLU A 33 -1.17 -14.54 -1.22
N CYS A 34 -1.90 -14.59 -0.10
CA CYS A 34 -1.95 -13.50 0.87
C CYS A 34 -0.56 -13.21 1.46
N GLU A 35 0.17 -14.24 1.92
CA GLU A 35 1.49 -14.08 2.54
C GLU A 35 2.51 -13.50 1.54
N ARG A 36 2.45 -13.90 0.27
CA ARG A 36 3.26 -13.32 -0.80
C ARG A 36 2.95 -11.83 -0.98
N ALA A 37 1.68 -11.46 -1.06
CA ALA A 37 1.27 -10.07 -1.25
C ALA A 37 1.61 -9.19 -0.04
N ALA A 38 1.49 -9.72 1.18
CA ALA A 38 1.93 -9.05 2.41
C ALA A 38 3.44 -8.80 2.39
N ALA A 39 4.24 -9.81 2.01
CA ALA A 39 5.70 -9.68 1.92
C ALA A 39 6.16 -8.69 0.84
N GLU A 40 5.48 -8.67 -0.32
CA GLU A 40 5.73 -7.70 -1.39
C GLU A 40 5.42 -6.27 -0.93
N SER A 41 4.31 -6.08 -0.22
CA SER A 41 3.94 -4.78 0.34
C SER A 41 4.93 -4.32 1.41
N ALA A 42 5.32 -5.22 2.33
CA ALA A 42 6.29 -4.91 3.39
C ALA A 42 7.67 -4.58 2.80
N LYS A 43 8.03 -5.18 1.65
CA LYS A 43 9.23 -4.84 0.90
C LYS A 43 9.19 -3.41 0.35
N ALA A 44 8.08 -3.01 -0.26
CA ALA A 44 7.95 -1.66 -0.79
C ALA A 44 8.03 -0.62 0.35
N ASP A 45 7.40 -0.92 1.48
CA ASP A 45 7.39 -0.04 2.65
C ASP A 45 8.75 0.13 3.28
N ARG A 46 9.49 -0.96 3.56
CA ARG A 46 10.84 -0.86 4.14
C ARG A 46 11.80 -0.06 3.25
N GLU A 47 11.74 -0.25 1.94
CA GLU A 47 12.57 0.49 0.98
C GLU A 47 12.19 1.98 0.99
N ARG A 48 10.89 2.29 1.05
CA ARG A 48 10.39 3.67 1.15
C ARG A 48 10.79 4.33 2.46
N LEU A 49 10.64 3.67 3.61
CA LEU A 49 10.95 4.28 4.91
C LEU A 49 12.44 4.59 5.07
N VAL A 50 13.32 3.75 4.51
CA VAL A 50 14.75 4.04 4.44
C VAL A 50 15.03 5.23 3.52
N ALA A 51 14.38 5.29 2.35
CA ALA A 51 14.51 6.45 1.45
C ALA A 51 14.00 7.77 2.07
N LEU A 52 13.06 7.70 3.01
CA LEU A 52 12.58 8.83 3.80
C LEU A 52 13.46 9.17 5.02
N GLY A 53 14.51 8.38 5.28
CA GLY A 53 15.42 8.58 6.42
C GLY A 53 14.80 8.22 7.78
N ILE A 54 13.70 7.45 7.81
CA ILE A 54 13.06 6.99 9.05
C ILE A 54 13.86 5.85 9.67
N PHE A 55 14.48 5.01 8.83
CA PHE A 55 15.37 3.94 9.25
C PHE A 55 16.71 4.05 8.53
N ASP A 56 17.80 3.74 9.22
CA ASP A 56 19.17 3.78 8.67
C ASP A 56 19.41 2.69 7.61
N THR A 57 18.70 1.56 7.73
CA THR A 57 18.88 0.41 6.83
C THR A 57 17.57 -0.33 6.60
N VAL A 58 17.51 -1.06 5.48
CA VAL A 58 16.38 -1.96 5.16
C VAL A 58 16.21 -3.04 6.22
N GLY A 59 17.30 -3.52 6.83
CA GLY A 59 17.24 -4.49 7.92
C GLY A 59 16.58 -3.93 9.17
N ALA A 60 16.88 -2.68 9.53
CA ALA A 60 16.25 -2.00 10.66
C ALA A 60 14.75 -1.75 10.41
N ALA A 61 14.37 -1.41 9.18
CA ALA A 61 12.96 -1.29 8.81
C ALA A 61 12.25 -2.66 8.81
N GLN A 62 12.89 -3.73 8.32
CA GLN A 62 12.29 -5.07 8.21
C GLN A 62 11.83 -5.63 9.56
N SER A 63 12.55 -5.37 10.65
CA SER A 63 12.18 -5.85 11.99
C SER A 63 10.87 -5.27 12.52
N THR A 64 10.41 -4.13 11.98
CA THR A 64 9.14 -3.53 12.37
C THR A 64 7.96 -4.22 11.69
N PHE A 65 8.10 -4.61 10.42
CA PHE A 65 6.97 -5.11 9.62
C PHE A 65 6.64 -6.60 9.81
N HIS A 66 7.50 -7.37 10.49
CA HIS A 66 7.36 -8.82 10.48
C HIS A 66 6.14 -9.31 11.28
N ASP A 67 5.79 -8.60 12.35
CA ASP A 67 4.68 -8.95 13.26
C ASP A 67 3.41 -8.13 12.99
N ASP A 68 3.56 -7.04 12.24
CA ASP A 68 2.52 -6.04 12.04
C ASP A 68 1.46 -6.46 11.02
N TRP A 69 1.82 -7.19 9.97
CA TRP A 69 0.88 -7.62 8.93
C TRP A 69 0.79 -9.13 8.84
N ARG A 70 -0.43 -9.65 9.04
CA ARG A 70 -0.68 -11.09 9.06
C ARG A 70 -1.81 -11.45 8.10
N CYS A 71 -1.81 -12.69 7.65
CA CYS A 71 -2.89 -13.22 6.83
C CYS A 71 -3.88 -13.97 7.70
N GLU A 72 -5.14 -13.55 7.66
CA GLU A 72 -6.26 -14.18 8.36
C GLU A 72 -7.32 -14.64 7.37
N TYR A 73 -7.96 -15.75 7.69
CA TYR A 73 -9.06 -16.28 6.91
C TYR A 73 -10.37 -15.73 7.47
N ASP A 74 -11.20 -15.20 6.59
CA ASP A 74 -12.55 -14.78 6.86
C ASP A 74 -13.52 -15.85 6.36
N GLU A 75 -14.33 -16.39 7.27
CA GLU A 75 -15.29 -17.46 6.96
C GLU A 75 -16.54 -16.96 6.22
N GLU A 76 -16.89 -15.67 6.34
CA GLU A 76 -18.07 -15.10 5.67
C GLU A 76 -17.80 -14.90 4.17
N ASP A 77 -16.58 -14.48 3.84
CA ASP A 77 -16.12 -14.23 2.47
C ASP A 77 -15.41 -15.44 1.82
N ASP A 78 -15.15 -16.51 2.57
CA ASP A 78 -14.34 -17.67 2.14
C ASP A 78 -12.99 -17.25 1.54
N ALA A 79 -12.30 -16.31 2.20
CA ALA A 79 -11.12 -15.66 1.64
C ALA A 79 -10.05 -15.35 2.69
N TRP A 80 -8.81 -15.20 2.24
CA TRP A 80 -7.71 -14.69 3.07
C TRP A 80 -7.55 -13.19 2.89
N TYR A 81 -7.29 -12.47 3.98
CA TYR A 81 -7.06 -11.04 3.99
C TYR A 81 -5.78 -10.68 4.73
N ILE A 82 -5.14 -9.59 4.31
CA ILE A 82 -4.03 -8.99 5.05
C ILE A 82 -4.62 -8.12 6.14
N VAL A 83 -4.29 -8.42 7.39
CA VAL A 83 -4.73 -7.69 8.57
C VAL A 83 -3.57 -6.89 9.15
N ASP A 84 -3.80 -5.60 9.37
CA ASP A 84 -2.85 -4.69 10.01
C ASP A 84 -3.04 -4.68 11.52
N TYR A 85 -1.98 -5.00 12.25
CA TYR A 85 -1.92 -5.01 13.71
C TYR A 85 -1.24 -3.77 14.29
N ARG A 86 -0.74 -2.86 13.46
CA ARG A 86 -0.12 -1.62 13.94
C ARG A 86 -1.12 -0.81 14.74
N GLY A 87 -0.80 -0.57 16.01
CA GLY A 87 -1.61 0.27 16.90
C GLY A 87 -2.69 -0.46 17.71
N ARG A 88 -2.67 -1.80 17.74
CA ARG A 88 -3.42 -2.59 18.73
C ARG A 88 -2.59 -2.93 19.96
#